data_AF-A0A6A4ENH7-F1
#
_entry.id   AF-A0A6A4ENH7-F1
#
_cell.length_a   1.000
_cell.length_b   1.000
_cell.length_c   1.000
_cell.angle_alpha   90.00
_cell.angle_beta   90.00
_cell.angle_gamma   90.00
#
_symmetry.space_group_name_H-M   'P 1'
#
loop_
_entity.id
_entity.type
_entity.pdbx_description
1 polymer ?
#
loop_
_entity_poly.entity_id
_entity_poly.type
_entity_poly.pdbx_seq_one_letter_code
_entity_poly.pdbx_strand_id
1 'polypeptide(L)'
;MWVTLFRMDLPHFRNNTNNRLENLFGKLKIDLNNSMSMKQCLNSVLRYQRRREDEYVSRVIMPGTSRKLSYGEEMNQLLGMTSEFLAEVFVSEYNFATDPAVAASYNIDDEDLYVMLRRDVRVHRVDKCTWLCTCEFSATMKMPCRHAMIYRKHVAHLMPIPYSSIPTR
;
A
#
# COMPACT_ATOMS: atom_id res chain seq x y z
N MET A 1 15.07 4.84 2.68
CA MET A 1 13.81 4.94 3.43
C MET A 1 12.98 6.19 3.10
N TRP A 2 13.59 7.36 2.90
CA TRP A 2 12.90 8.59 2.47
C TRP A 2 12.23 8.47 1.10
N VAL A 3 12.87 7.70 0.21
CA VAL A 3 12.32 7.35 -1.11
C VAL A 3 10.97 6.63 -1.00
N THR A 4 10.70 5.89 0.09
CA THR A 4 9.43 5.17 0.29
C THR A 4 8.29 6.14 0.61
N LEU A 5 8.55 7.18 1.42
CA LEU A 5 7.57 8.21 1.75
C LEU A 5 7.03 8.93 0.50
N PHE A 6 7.92 9.39 -0.39
CA PHE A 6 7.53 10.04 -1.64
C PHE A 6 6.87 9.11 -2.67
N ARG A 7 6.90 7.81 -2.40
CA ARG A 7 6.40 6.74 -3.27
C ARG A 7 5.04 6.21 -2.81
N MET A 8 4.61 6.50 -1.58
CA MET A 8 3.35 5.97 -1.02
C MET A 8 2.13 6.26 -1.89
N ASP A 9 2.04 7.51 -2.37
CA ASP A 9 0.90 8.01 -3.14
C ASP A 9 1.08 7.81 -4.66
N LEU A 10 2.25 7.34 -5.07
CA LEU A 10 2.54 7.14 -6.48
C LEU A 10 2.04 5.76 -6.94
N PRO A 11 1.30 5.71 -8.05
CA PRO A 11 1.00 4.46 -8.73
C PRO A 11 2.29 3.76 -9.14
N HIS A 12 2.62 2.69 -8.43
CA HIS A 12 3.85 1.95 -8.65
C HIS A 12 3.65 0.85 -9.69
N PHE A 13 4.30 1.04 -10.82
CA PHE A 13 4.30 0.08 -11.92
C PHE A 13 5.36 -1.03 -11.80
N ARG A 14 6.03 -1.14 -10.63
CA ARG A 14 6.95 -2.21 -10.22
C ARG A 14 8.11 -2.48 -11.19
N ASN A 15 8.43 -1.58 -12.13
CA ASN A 15 9.50 -1.81 -13.11
C ASN A 15 10.07 -0.52 -13.73
N ASN A 16 11.38 -0.51 -13.99
CA ASN A 16 12.18 0.64 -14.46
C ASN A 16 12.83 0.36 -15.83
N THR A 17 12.46 -0.72 -16.54
CA THR A 17 13.14 -1.18 -17.76
C THR A 17 12.38 -0.85 -19.04
N ASN A 18 13.13 -0.53 -20.11
CA ASN A 18 12.64 -0.21 -21.45
C ASN A 18 11.72 -1.29 -22.06
N ASN A 19 11.79 -2.53 -21.57
CA ASN A 19 10.95 -3.65 -21.99
C ASN A 19 9.45 -3.33 -22.00
N ARG A 20 8.99 -2.43 -21.12
CA ARG A 20 7.57 -2.05 -21.07
C ARG A 20 7.20 -1.03 -22.16
N LEU A 21 8.12 -0.11 -22.50
CA LEU A 21 7.97 0.79 -23.64
C LEU A 21 8.00 0.01 -24.95
N GLU A 22 8.93 -0.93 -25.08
CA GLU A 22 9.02 -1.80 -26.25
C GLU A 22 7.76 -2.67 -26.41
N ASN A 23 7.24 -3.25 -25.32
CA ASN A 23 5.97 -3.98 -25.34
C ASN A 23 4.78 -3.07 -25.69
N LEU A 24 4.76 -1.83 -25.17
CA LEU A 24 3.74 -0.85 -25.51
C LEU A 24 3.73 -0.56 -27.03
N PHE A 25 4.91 -0.30 -27.60
CA PHE A 25 5.06 -0.06 -29.04
C PHE A 25 4.74 -1.31 -29.86
N GLY A 26 5.10 -2.50 -29.39
CA GLY A 26 4.74 -3.76 -30.02
C GLY A 26 3.23 -3.93 -30.15
N LYS A 27 2.48 -3.65 -29.08
CA LYS A 27 1.02 -3.72 -29.08
C LYS A 27 0.37 -2.63 -29.95
N LEU A 28 0.92 -1.42 -29.96
CA LEU A 28 0.43 -0.33 -30.81
C LEU A 28 0.62 -0.64 -32.31
N LYS A 29 1.74 -1.28 -32.68
CA LYS A 29 2.02 -1.68 -34.07
C LYS A 29 0.99 -2.66 -34.63
N ILE A 30 0.31 -3.45 -33.78
CA ILE A 30 -0.77 -4.35 -34.22
C ILE A 30 -1.96 -3.55 -34.77
N ASP A 31 -2.23 -2.37 -34.20
CA ASP A 31 -3.35 -1.50 -34.57
C ASP A 31 -3.01 -0.52 -35.72
N LEU A 32 -1.77 -0.57 -36.25
CA LEU A 32 -1.27 0.30 -37.30
C LEU A 32 -0.92 -0.51 -38.56
N ASN A 33 -1.39 -0.05 -39.72
CA ASN A 33 -1.13 -0.67 -41.01
C ASN A 33 -0.46 0.32 -41.97
N ASN A 34 0.43 -0.18 -42.85
CA ASN A 34 1.12 0.63 -43.85
C ASN A 34 0.18 1.23 -44.91
N SER A 35 -1.02 0.67 -45.06
CA SER A 35 -2.06 1.15 -45.97
C SER A 35 -2.92 2.29 -45.39
N MET A 36 -2.73 2.65 -44.13
CA MET A 36 -3.51 3.68 -43.46
C MET A 36 -3.01 5.09 -43.80
N SER A 37 -3.95 6.01 -44.01
CA SER A 37 -3.64 7.44 -44.07
C SER A 37 -3.18 7.98 -42.72
N MET A 38 -2.46 9.11 -42.73
CA MET A 38 -1.98 9.77 -41.50
C MET A 38 -3.11 10.05 -40.49
N LYS A 39 -4.30 10.47 -40.98
CA LYS A 39 -5.48 10.69 -40.13
C LYS A 39 -5.96 9.40 -39.45
N GLN A 40 -5.94 8.27 -40.16
CA GLN A 40 -6.31 6.98 -39.60
C GLN A 40 -5.28 6.51 -38.57
N CYS A 41 -3.99 6.67 -38.85
CA CYS A 41 -2.92 6.35 -37.90
C CYS A 41 -3.07 7.16 -36.60
N LEU A 42 -3.28 8.47 -36.71
CA LEU A 42 -3.49 9.35 -35.54
C LEU A 42 -4.69 8.91 -34.70
N ASN A 43 -5.82 8.59 -35.36
CA ASN A 43 -7.01 8.10 -34.67
C ASN A 43 -6.78 6.78 -33.94
N SER A 44 -6.04 5.83 -34.54
CA SER A 44 -5.69 4.57 -33.89
C SER A 44 -4.81 4.79 -32.66
N VAL A 45 -3.80 5.67 -32.76
CA VAL A 45 -2.93 6.02 -31.62
C VAL A 45 -3.73 6.64 -30.49
N LEU A 46 -4.61 7.62 -30.77
CA LEU A 46 -5.44 8.26 -29.75
C LEU A 46 -6.41 7.28 -29.08
N ARG A 47 -7.02 6.37 -29.86
CA ARG A 47 -7.89 5.32 -29.30
C ARG A 47 -7.11 4.34 -28.43
N TYR A 48 -5.91 3.96 -28.84
CA TYR A 48 -5.05 3.09 -28.03
C TYR A 48 -4.63 3.78 -26.73
N GLN A 49 -4.25 5.06 -26.79
CA GLN A 49 -3.93 5.85 -25.61
C GLN A 49 -5.11 5.91 -24.64
N ARG A 50 -6.32 6.28 -25.11
CA ARG A 50 -7.52 6.31 -24.25
C ARG A 50 -7.80 4.98 -23.58
N ARG A 51 -7.74 3.85 -24.31
CA ARG A 51 -7.91 2.52 -23.70
C ARG A 51 -6.89 2.25 -22.59
N ARG A 52 -5.65 2.72 -22.74
CA ARG A 52 -4.61 2.56 -21.71
C ARG A 52 -4.84 3.47 -20.52
N GLU A 53 -5.32 4.68 -20.75
CA GLU A 53 -5.73 5.61 -19.69
C GLU A 53 -6.92 5.04 -18.92
N ASP A 54 -7.94 4.52 -19.59
CA ASP A 54 -9.11 3.89 -18.96
C ASP A 54 -8.74 2.60 -18.17
N GLU A 55 -7.86 1.77 -18.74
CA GLU A 55 -7.30 0.60 -18.03
C GLU A 55 -6.50 1.02 -16.79
N TYR A 56 -5.77 2.13 -16.88
CA TYR A 56 -5.05 2.69 -15.76
C TYR A 56 -6.01 3.24 -14.70
N VAL A 57 -7.00 4.04 -15.08
CA VAL A 57 -8.04 4.59 -14.19
C VAL A 57 -8.79 3.46 -13.49
N SER A 58 -9.18 2.41 -14.20
CA SER A 58 -9.88 1.27 -13.58
C SER A 58 -9.00 0.49 -12.60
N ARG A 59 -7.70 0.31 -12.86
CA ARG A 59 -6.77 -0.39 -11.96
C ARG A 59 -6.32 0.47 -10.78
N VAL A 60 -6.17 1.77 -11.00
CA VAL A 60 -5.50 2.68 -10.09
C VAL A 60 -6.50 3.57 -9.36
N ILE A 61 -7.56 4.05 -9.98
CA ILE A 61 -8.45 5.06 -9.37
C ILE A 61 -9.69 4.45 -8.72
N MET A 62 -10.12 3.24 -9.10
CA MET A 62 -11.30 2.61 -8.49
C MET A 62 -10.94 1.84 -7.20
N PRO A 63 -11.24 2.36 -5.99
CA PRO A 63 -11.05 1.62 -4.75
C PRO A 63 -11.96 0.39 -4.69
N GLY A 64 -11.46 -0.71 -4.12
CA GLY A 64 -12.23 -1.93 -3.82
C GLY A 64 -12.27 -3.03 -4.90
N THR A 65 -11.77 -2.79 -6.12
CA THR A 65 -11.69 -3.85 -7.16
C THR A 65 -10.45 -4.73 -7.05
N SER A 66 -9.43 -4.28 -6.32
CA SER A 66 -8.17 -5.00 -6.15
C SER A 66 -8.25 -5.97 -4.99
N ARG A 67 -8.22 -7.28 -5.30
CA ARG A 67 -8.09 -8.35 -4.33
C ARG A 67 -6.88 -9.21 -4.64
N LYS A 68 -6.16 -9.61 -3.60
CA LYS A 68 -5.04 -10.54 -3.69
C LYS A 68 -5.37 -11.80 -2.90
N LEU A 69 -5.34 -12.95 -3.57
CA LEU A 69 -5.66 -14.25 -2.97
C LEU A 69 -4.74 -14.63 -1.80
N SER A 70 -3.51 -14.10 -1.79
CA SER A 70 -2.55 -14.31 -0.70
C SER A 70 -2.85 -13.48 0.56
N TYR A 71 -3.78 -12.52 0.48
CA TYR A 71 -4.13 -11.65 1.60
C TYR A 71 -5.42 -12.13 2.26
N GLY A 72 -5.46 -12.05 3.60
CA GLY A 72 -6.70 -12.21 4.36
C GLY A 72 -7.65 -11.03 4.12
N GLU A 73 -8.82 -11.09 4.74
CA GLU A 73 -9.85 -10.05 4.59
C GLU A 73 -9.38 -8.67 5.03
N GLU A 74 -8.73 -8.56 6.20
CA GLU A 74 -8.20 -7.29 6.71
C GLU A 74 -7.19 -6.63 5.75
N MET A 75 -6.27 -7.44 5.23
CA MET A 75 -5.27 -6.96 4.27
C MET A 75 -5.87 -6.62 2.91
N ASN A 76 -6.92 -7.32 2.47
CA ASN A 76 -7.64 -6.95 1.25
C ASN A 76 -8.46 -5.66 1.42
N GLN A 77 -9.00 -5.41 2.61
CA GLN A 77 -9.64 -4.14 2.93
C GLN A 77 -8.63 -2.99 2.88
N LEU A 78 -7.44 -3.17 3.49
CA LEU A 78 -6.35 -2.21 3.38
C LEU A 78 -5.95 -1.95 1.91
N LEU A 79 -5.81 -3.01 1.11
CA LEU A 79 -5.50 -2.90 -0.31
C LEU A 79 -6.58 -2.11 -1.08
N GLY A 80 -7.84 -2.27 -0.70
CA GLY A 80 -8.95 -1.50 -1.29
C GLY A 80 -8.89 0.00 -0.97
N MET A 81 -8.30 0.39 0.17
CA MET A 81 -8.16 1.78 0.62
C MET A 81 -6.86 2.45 0.17
N THR A 82 -5.84 1.67 -0.18
CA THR A 82 -4.47 2.16 -0.42
C THR A 82 -3.93 1.73 -1.78
N SER A 83 -2.66 2.05 -2.08
CA SER A 83 -1.98 1.56 -3.29
C SER A 83 -1.45 0.13 -3.08
N GLU A 84 -1.29 -0.63 -4.18
CA GLU A 84 -0.71 -1.99 -4.13
C GLU A 84 0.69 -1.97 -3.47
N PHE A 85 1.49 -0.94 -3.74
CA PHE A 85 2.81 -0.76 -3.13
C PHE A 85 2.72 -0.60 -1.61
N LEU A 86 1.81 0.24 -1.12
CA LEU A 86 1.62 0.41 0.32
C LEU A 86 1.18 -0.89 0.99
N ALA A 87 0.21 -1.59 0.41
CA ALA A 87 -0.25 -2.87 0.94
C ALA A 87 0.88 -3.91 1.03
N GLU A 88 1.80 -3.91 0.05
CA GLU A 88 2.96 -4.81 0.04
C GLU A 88 4.02 -4.48 1.08
N VAL A 89 4.27 -3.20 1.33
CA VAL A 89 5.16 -2.78 2.41
C VAL A 89 4.51 -3.12 3.76
N PHE A 90 3.21 -2.84 3.90
CA PHE A 90 2.46 -3.00 5.14
C PHE A 90 2.26 -4.46 5.58
N VAL A 91 2.10 -5.40 4.64
CA VAL A 91 1.83 -6.81 4.97
C VAL A 91 2.91 -7.41 5.90
N SER A 92 4.15 -6.95 5.79
CA SER A 92 5.26 -7.39 6.64
C SER A 92 5.09 -6.94 8.11
N GLU A 93 4.65 -5.69 8.32
CA GLU A 93 4.32 -5.16 9.65
C GLU A 93 3.10 -5.89 10.23
N TYR A 94 2.08 -6.13 9.41
CA TYR A 94 0.84 -6.80 9.81
C TYR A 94 1.11 -8.24 10.25
N ASN A 95 1.76 -9.05 9.41
CA ASN A 95 2.05 -10.45 9.71
C ASN A 95 2.86 -10.57 11.01
N PHE A 96 3.88 -9.72 11.17
CA PHE A 96 4.69 -9.67 12.39
C PHE A 96 3.87 -9.33 13.63
N ALA A 97 2.98 -8.34 13.54
CA ALA A 97 2.15 -7.92 14.67
C ALA A 97 1.07 -8.95 15.04
N THR A 98 0.57 -9.69 14.05
CA THR A 98 -0.49 -10.66 14.26
C THR A 98 -0.04 -11.97 14.92
N ASP A 99 1.27 -12.25 14.91
CA ASP A 99 1.85 -13.44 15.52
C ASP A 99 1.72 -13.36 17.06
N PRO A 100 1.01 -14.31 17.71
CA PRO A 100 0.87 -14.31 19.16
C PRO A 100 2.20 -14.49 19.92
N ALA A 101 3.19 -15.18 19.34
CA ALA A 101 4.47 -15.38 19.98
C ALA A 101 5.26 -14.06 20.10
N VAL A 102 5.06 -13.14 19.16
CA VAL A 102 5.72 -11.84 19.14
C VAL A 102 5.21 -10.94 20.26
N ALA A 103 3.91 -10.98 20.57
CA ALA A 103 3.31 -10.15 21.61
C ALA A 103 3.95 -10.38 22.99
N ALA A 104 4.25 -11.65 23.32
CA ALA A 104 4.91 -12.03 24.57
C ALA A 104 6.35 -11.50 24.70
N SER A 105 6.98 -11.07 23.59
CA SER A 105 8.34 -10.49 23.60
C SER A 105 8.37 -8.99 23.92
N TYR A 106 7.21 -8.35 24.07
CA TYR A 106 7.11 -6.94 24.42
C TYR A 106 6.61 -6.76 25.85
N ASN A 107 7.25 -5.85 26.58
CA ASN A 107 6.65 -5.27 27.77
C ASN A 107 5.80 -4.07 27.33
N ILE A 108 4.52 -4.09 27.69
CA ILE A 108 3.54 -3.10 27.25
C ILE A 108 3.03 -2.35 28.47
N ASP A 109 3.33 -1.05 28.54
CA ASP A 109 2.80 -0.16 29.57
C ASP A 109 1.65 0.66 28.96
N ASP A 110 0.45 0.43 29.48
CA ASP A 110 -0.77 1.04 28.98
C ASP A 110 -1.14 2.30 29.77
N GLU A 111 -1.08 3.46 29.12
CA GLU A 111 -1.40 4.77 29.69
C GLU A 111 -2.66 5.34 29.02
N ASP A 112 -3.34 6.33 29.62
CA ASP A 112 -4.63 6.80 29.12
C ASP A 112 -4.60 7.26 27.65
N LEU A 113 -3.56 8.00 27.25
CA LEU A 113 -3.47 8.64 25.92
C LEU A 113 -2.51 7.93 24.95
N TYR A 114 -1.64 7.08 25.47
CA TYR A 114 -0.61 6.41 24.66
C TYR A 114 -0.26 5.04 25.26
N VAL A 115 0.45 4.23 24.51
CA VAL A 115 1.00 2.96 24.99
C VAL A 115 2.50 2.91 24.70
N MET A 116 3.27 2.41 25.66
CA MET A 116 4.70 2.21 25.52
C MET A 116 4.98 0.73 25.26
N LEU A 117 5.60 0.42 24.14
CA LEU A 117 6.06 -0.93 23.81
C LEU A 117 7.58 -0.97 23.95
N ARG A 118 8.06 -1.85 24.84
CA ARG A 118 9.49 -2.04 25.10
C ARG A 118 9.91 -3.45 24.67
N ARG A 119 10.96 -3.51 23.86
CA ARG A 119 11.62 -4.76 23.49
C ARG A 119 13.13 -4.53 23.49
N ASP A 120 13.83 -5.30 24.32
CA ASP A 120 15.25 -5.12 24.59
C ASP A 120 15.55 -3.67 25.04
N VAL A 121 16.39 -2.94 24.30
CA VAL A 121 16.74 -1.53 24.57
C VAL A 121 15.81 -0.55 23.84
N ARG A 122 14.95 -1.03 22.95
CA ARG A 122 14.11 -0.18 22.10
C ARG A 122 12.77 0.10 22.77
N VAL A 123 12.40 1.36 22.79
CA VAL A 123 11.16 1.85 23.37
C VAL A 123 10.40 2.65 22.32
N HIS A 124 9.14 2.27 22.09
CA HIS A 124 8.28 2.89 21.10
C HIS A 124 6.98 3.36 21.75
N ARG A 125 6.63 4.63 21.54
CA ARG A 125 5.39 5.23 22.01
C ARG A 125 4.38 5.20 20.88
N VAL A 126 3.19 4.68 21.13
CA VAL A 126 2.05 4.72 20.20
C VAL A 126 0.97 5.61 20.80
N ASP A 127 0.49 6.57 20.03
CA ASP A 127 -0.62 7.45 20.39
C ASP A 127 -1.96 6.74 20.14
N LYS A 128 -2.86 6.70 21.13
CA LYS A 128 -4.14 5.96 21.02
C LYS A 128 -5.20 6.68 20.17
N CYS A 129 -5.07 7.99 19.98
CA CYS A 129 -6.02 8.77 19.17
C CYS A 129 -5.70 8.63 17.68
N THR A 130 -4.42 8.69 17.33
CA THR A 130 -3.94 8.69 15.94
C THR A 130 -3.41 7.34 15.47
N TRP A 131 -3.09 6.44 16.40
CA TRP A 131 -2.41 5.15 16.14
C TRP A 131 -1.03 5.30 15.49
N LEU A 132 -0.43 6.48 15.57
CA LEU A 132 0.92 6.75 15.10
C LEU A 132 1.94 6.43 16.19
N CYS A 133 3.13 6.03 15.75
CA CYS A 133 4.21 5.58 16.61
C CYS A 133 5.48 6.39 16.41
N THR A 134 6.32 6.44 17.44
CA THR A 134 7.68 7.00 17.35
C THR A 134 8.67 6.11 16.58
N CYS A 135 8.25 4.92 16.14
CA CYS A 135 9.11 4.06 15.34
C CYS A 135 9.35 4.62 13.93
N GLU A 136 10.45 4.19 13.34
CA GLU A 136 10.92 4.64 12.04
C GLU A 136 9.88 4.43 10.91
N PHE A 137 9.15 3.30 10.95
CA PHE A 137 8.08 3.01 10.00
C PHE A 137 6.97 4.06 10.05
N SER A 138 6.42 4.31 11.24
CA SER A 138 5.28 5.23 11.39
C SER A 138 5.70 6.69 11.17
N ALA A 139 6.91 7.06 11.60
CA ALA A 139 7.48 8.38 11.34
C ALA A 139 7.60 8.67 9.83
N THR A 140 7.99 7.66 9.05
CA THR A 140 8.23 7.76 7.61
C THR A 140 6.95 7.62 6.81
N MET A 141 6.16 6.59 7.09
CA MET A 141 4.99 6.26 6.28
C MET A 141 3.73 7.02 6.71
N LYS A 142 3.75 7.67 7.89
CA LYS A 142 2.56 8.27 8.50
C LYS A 142 1.39 7.28 8.62
N MET A 143 1.73 6.01 8.84
CA MET A 143 0.81 4.89 8.94
C MET A 143 0.93 4.22 10.31
N PRO A 144 -0.13 3.53 10.76
CA PRO A 144 -0.04 2.59 11.88
C PRO A 144 1.07 1.56 11.62
N CYS A 145 1.87 1.26 12.64
CA CYS A 145 2.96 0.30 12.54
C CYS A 145 2.66 -0.98 13.32
N ARG A 146 3.58 -1.97 13.28
CA ARG A 146 3.47 -3.19 14.08
C ARG A 146 3.17 -2.95 15.57
N HIS A 147 3.73 -1.91 16.18
CA HIS A 147 3.52 -1.65 17.62
C HIS A 147 2.06 -1.29 17.93
N ALA A 148 1.44 -0.46 17.09
CA ALA A 148 0.03 -0.13 17.22
C ALA A 148 -0.84 -1.38 17.02
N MET A 149 -0.52 -2.20 16.02
CA MET A 149 -1.25 -3.44 15.72
C MET A 149 -1.09 -4.50 16.82
N ILE A 150 0.10 -4.63 17.43
CA ILE A 150 0.35 -5.54 18.56
C ILE A 150 -0.55 -5.17 19.74
N TYR A 151 -0.52 -3.89 20.16
CA TYR A 151 -1.36 -3.43 21.25
C TYR A 151 -2.85 -3.65 20.96
N ARG A 152 -3.31 -3.23 19.76
CA ARG A 152 -4.72 -3.37 19.37
C ARG A 152 -5.19 -4.82 19.41
N LYS A 153 -4.42 -5.74 18.83
CA LYS A 153 -4.81 -7.15 18.73
C LYS A 153 -4.75 -7.86 20.09
N HIS A 154 -3.62 -7.74 20.79
CA HIS A 154 -3.29 -8.63 21.90
C HIS A 154 -3.63 -8.05 23.28
N VAL A 155 -3.81 -6.73 23.39
CA VAL A 155 -4.14 -6.06 24.66
C VAL A 155 -5.54 -5.45 24.61
N ALA A 156 -5.84 -4.64 23.59
CA ALA A 156 -7.13 -3.95 23.49
C ALA A 156 -8.25 -4.82 22.87
N HIS A 157 -7.91 -6.02 22.36
CA HIS A 157 -8.84 -6.93 21.67
C HIS A 157 -9.65 -6.27 20.53
N LEU A 158 -9.02 -5.33 19.83
CA LEU A 158 -9.55 -4.64 18.66
C LEU A 158 -9.00 -5.25 17.37
N MET A 159 -9.61 -4.89 16.23
CA MET A 159 -9.02 -5.19 14.92
C MET A 159 -7.59 -4.63 14.83
N PRO A 160 -6.61 -5.44 14.42
CA PRO A 160 -5.21 -5.04 14.30
C PRO A 160 -5.04 -3.75 13.51
N ILE A 161 -5.63 -3.67 12.31
CA ILE A 161 -5.52 -2.51 11.42
C ILE A 161 -6.53 -1.42 11.85
N PRO A 162 -6.10 -0.21 12.26
CA PRO A 162 -7.00 0.90 12.52
C PRO A 162 -7.31 1.65 11.22
N TYR A 163 -8.33 1.20 10.48
CA TYR A 163 -8.70 1.78 9.17
C TYR A 163 -8.99 3.28 9.19
N SER A 164 -9.53 3.79 10.31
CA SER A 164 -9.79 5.22 10.50
C SER A 164 -8.55 6.11 10.48
N SER A 165 -7.37 5.53 10.74
CA SER A 165 -6.09 6.23 10.80
C SER A 165 -5.26 6.06 9.53
N ILE A 166 -5.81 5.37 8.53
CA ILE A 166 -5.17 5.21 7.24
C ILE A 166 -5.59 6.41 6.38
N PRO A 167 -4.64 7.19 5.84
CA PRO A 167 -4.95 8.30 4.96
C PRO A 167 -5.80 7.82 3.79
N THR A 168 -6.84 8.58 3.46
CA THR A 168 -7.60 8.37 2.23
C THR A 168 -6.72 8.70 1.04
N ARG A 169 -6.86 7.91 -0.01
CA ARG A 169 -6.16 8.05 -1.28
C ARG A 169 -6.62 9.26 -2.09
#